data_AF-A0A7C9APK1-F1
#
_entry.id   AF-A0A7C9APK1-F1
#
_cell.length_a   1.000
_cell.length_b   1.000
_cell.length_c   1.000
_cell.angle_alpha   90.00
_cell.angle_beta   90.00
_cell.angle_gamma   90.00
#
_symmetry.space_group_name_H-M   'P 1'
#
loop_
_entity.id
_entity.type
_entity.pdbx_description
1 polymer ?
#
loop_
_entity_poly.entity_id
_entity_poly.type
_entity_poly.pdbx_seq_one_letter_code
_entity_poly.pdbx_strand_id
1 'polypeptide(L)'
;HSGHIYLTSQEGYLLATSTNAPLLRNSTTGPKLVMAVDSEDLVIQQGARWLQRTYPDKFPASRSVHVENAKLGDKKYYIDSFFLNLKRLPMVSSQCIYLVSLIVRTND
;
A
#
# COMPACT_ATOMS: atom_id res chain seq x y z
N HIS A 1 -19.86 -4.32 -1.84
CA HIS A 1 -18.46 -4.58 -2.22
C HIS A 1 -17.58 -3.89 -1.19
N SER A 2 -16.99 -4.65 -0.26
CA SER A 2 -16.07 -4.09 0.74
C SER A 2 -14.65 -4.15 0.17
N GLY A 3 -13.87 -3.08 0.36
CA GLY A 3 -12.54 -2.99 -0.23
C GLY A 3 -11.67 -2.00 0.53
N HIS A 4 -10.40 -2.32 0.65
CA HIS A 4 -9.38 -1.48 1.26
C HIS A 4 -8.56 -0.85 0.14
N ILE A 5 -8.59 0.46 0.05
CA ILE A 5 -7.69 1.23 -0.81
C ILE A 5 -6.65 1.84 0.09
N TYR A 6 -5.38 1.69 -0.26
CA TYR A 6 -4.32 2.41 0.42
C TYR A 6 -3.28 2.91 -0.56
N LEU A 7 -2.64 3.98 -0.13
CA LEU A 7 -1.67 4.73 -0.88
C LEU A 7 -0.36 4.68 -0.10
N THR A 8 0.71 4.25 -0.74
CA THR A 8 2.05 4.28 -0.14
C THR A 8 3.00 5.18 -0.92
N SER A 9 4.03 5.69 -0.23
CA SER A 9 5.23 6.20 -0.90
C SER A 9 5.97 5.07 -1.63
N GLN A 10 6.98 5.43 -2.42
CA GLN A 10 7.88 4.47 -3.07
C GLN A 10 8.53 3.54 -2.04
N GLU A 11 8.96 4.10 -0.91
CA GLU A 11 9.62 3.37 0.17
C GLU A 11 8.65 2.47 0.95
N GLY A 12 7.35 2.59 0.72
CA GLY A 12 6.32 1.75 1.35
C GLY A 12 5.64 2.36 2.58
N TYR A 13 5.84 3.66 2.86
CA TYR A 13 5.12 4.36 3.93
C TYR A 13 3.68 4.64 3.53
N LEU A 14 2.72 4.34 4.41
CA LEU A 14 1.31 4.66 4.21
C LEU A 14 1.10 6.18 4.25
N LEU A 15 0.51 6.71 3.18
CA LEU A 15 0.17 8.12 3.00
C LEU A 15 -1.32 8.37 3.16
N ALA A 16 -2.14 7.39 2.78
CA ALA A 16 -3.58 7.41 2.98
C ALA A 16 -4.14 5.98 2.97
N THR A 17 -5.24 5.75 3.69
CA THR A 17 -6.02 4.51 3.59
C THR A 17 -7.50 4.84 3.59
N SER A 18 -8.33 4.00 2.97
CA SER A 18 -9.79 4.07 3.05
C SER A 18 -10.34 3.38 4.32
N THR A 19 -9.49 3.18 5.32
CA THR A 19 -9.77 2.44 6.55
C THR A 19 -9.66 3.38 7.74
N ASN A 20 -10.11 2.94 8.91
CA ASN A 20 -9.96 3.69 10.16
C ASN A 20 -8.61 3.42 10.86
N ALA A 21 -7.68 2.70 10.21
CA ALA A 21 -6.39 2.39 10.79
C ALA A 21 -5.48 3.64 10.87
N PRO A 22 -4.75 3.85 11.98
CA PRO A 22 -3.84 4.98 12.11
C PRO A 22 -2.73 4.96 11.06
N LEU A 23 -2.45 6.12 10.44
CA LEU A 23 -1.34 6.30 9.50
C LEU A 23 0.00 6.62 10.20
N LEU A 24 -0.08 7.09 11.45
CA LEU A 24 1.06 7.51 12.25
C LEU A 24 1.21 6.61 13.46
N ARG A 25 2.47 6.32 13.81
CA ARG A 25 2.83 5.67 15.07
C ARG A 25 3.56 6.68 15.96
N ASN A 26 3.16 6.72 17.23
CA ASN A 26 3.86 7.53 18.22
C ASN A 26 5.19 6.83 18.60
N SER A 27 6.29 7.57 18.53
CA SER A 27 7.64 7.15 18.91
C SER A 27 8.22 8.16 19.91
N THR A 28 9.29 7.78 20.62
CA THR A 28 10.04 8.68 21.52
C THR A 28 10.62 9.90 20.78
N THR A 29 10.75 9.81 19.46
CA THR A 29 11.22 10.87 18.57
C THR A 29 10.07 11.65 17.90
N GLY A 30 8.83 11.45 18.33
CA GLY A 30 7.63 12.06 17.75
C GLY A 30 6.85 11.14 16.79
N PRO A 31 5.76 11.64 16.18
CA PRO A 31 4.95 10.87 15.24
C PRO A 31 5.76 10.48 14.00
N LYS A 32 5.67 9.22 13.59
CA LYS A 32 6.31 8.70 12.38
C LYS A 32 5.29 8.02 11.48
N LEU A 33 5.43 8.19 10.16
CA LEU A 33 4.65 7.43 9.18
C LEU A 33 4.84 5.92 9.38
N VAL A 34 3.76 5.18 9.17
CA VAL A 34 3.72 3.72 9.29
C VAL A 34 4.06 3.09 7.94
N MET A 35 4.95 2.10 7.93
CA MET A 35 5.19 1.27 6.74
C MET A 35 3.98 0.36 6.52
N ALA A 36 3.58 0.12 5.27
CA ALA A 36 2.43 -0.73 4.97
C ALA A 36 2.58 -2.16 5.55
N VAL A 37 3.80 -2.69 5.56
CA VAL A 37 4.14 -4.00 6.16
C VAL A 37 4.08 -4.04 7.70
N ASP A 38 3.97 -2.88 8.33
CA ASP A 38 3.88 -2.65 9.77
C ASP A 38 2.52 -2.05 10.17
N SER A 39 1.55 -1.99 9.24
CA SER A 39 0.21 -1.47 9.52
C SER A 39 -0.51 -2.28 10.60
N GLU A 40 -1.35 -1.60 11.38
CA GLU A 40 -2.29 -2.23 12.32
C GLU A 40 -3.49 -2.85 11.59
N ASP A 41 -3.81 -2.39 10.37
CA ASP A 41 -4.80 -3.06 9.53
C ASP A 41 -4.19 -4.35 8.96
N LEU A 42 -4.75 -5.49 9.37
CA LEU A 42 -4.26 -6.81 8.98
C LEU A 42 -4.33 -7.05 7.47
N VAL A 43 -5.32 -6.50 6.77
CA VAL A 43 -5.46 -6.68 5.32
C VAL A 43 -4.38 -5.88 4.60
N ILE A 44 -4.13 -4.63 5.03
CA ILE A 44 -3.04 -3.80 4.50
C ILE A 44 -1.69 -4.50 4.75
N GLN A 45 -1.45 -4.91 5.99
CA GLN A 45 -0.20 -5.56 6.40
C GLN A 45 0.07 -6.84 5.59
N GLN A 46 -0.93 -7.72 5.48
CA GLN A 46 -0.79 -8.98 4.75
C GLN A 46 -0.63 -8.75 3.26
N GLY A 47 -1.40 -7.82 2.67
CA GLY A 47 -1.29 -7.48 1.25
C GLY A 47 0.10 -6.93 0.90
N ALA A 48 0.62 -6.03 1.72
CA ALA A 48 1.97 -5.47 1.54
C ALA A 48 3.06 -6.55 1.65
N ARG A 49 2.97 -7.43 2.66
CA ARG A 49 3.92 -8.55 2.81
C ARG A 49 3.81 -9.55 1.67
N TRP A 50 2.60 -9.82 1.18
CA TRP A 50 2.37 -10.71 0.06
C TRP A 50 3.04 -10.17 -1.21
N LEU A 51 2.87 -8.89 -1.52
CA LEU A 51 3.53 -8.23 -2.64
C LEU A 51 5.06 -8.30 -2.53
N GLN A 52 5.62 -7.96 -1.36
CA GLN A 52 7.06 -7.98 -1.13
C GLN A 52 7.67 -9.37 -1.31
N ARG A 53 6.96 -10.43 -0.87
CA ARG A 53 7.39 -11.83 -1.04
C ARG A 53 7.25 -12.32 -2.48
N THR A 54 6.22 -11.86 -3.19
CA THR A 54 5.91 -12.33 -4.55
C THR A 54 6.78 -11.61 -5.58
N TYR A 55 7.18 -10.37 -5.31
CA TYR A 55 7.96 -9.52 -6.19
C TYR A 55 9.18 -8.89 -5.47
N PRO A 56 10.11 -9.70 -4.92
CA PRO A 56 11.20 -9.24 -4.06
C PRO A 56 12.19 -8.30 -4.76
N ASP A 57 12.53 -8.59 -6.03
CA ASP A 57 13.49 -7.79 -6.82
C ASP A 57 12.88 -6.53 -7.43
N LYS A 58 11.58 -6.33 -7.20
CA LYS A 58 10.75 -5.34 -7.88
C LYS A 58 9.82 -4.68 -6.88
N PHE A 59 10.25 -4.42 -5.64
CA PHE A 59 9.47 -3.59 -4.74
C PHE A 59 10.28 -2.38 -4.29
N PRO A 60 9.76 -1.16 -4.48
CA PRO A 60 8.52 -0.81 -5.20
C PRO A 60 8.66 -1.12 -6.70
N ALA A 61 7.70 -1.86 -7.27
CA ALA A 61 7.73 -2.23 -8.68
C ALA A 61 7.65 -0.98 -9.54
N SER A 62 8.02 -1.02 -10.80
CA SER A 62 7.60 0.02 -11.76
C SER A 62 6.36 -0.44 -12.54
N ARG A 63 5.71 -1.51 -12.08
CA ARG A 63 4.77 -2.31 -12.88
C ARG A 63 3.52 -2.64 -12.09
N SER A 64 2.36 -2.40 -12.68
CA SER A 64 1.09 -2.78 -12.08
C SER A 64 1.01 -4.28 -11.83
N VAL A 65 0.44 -4.66 -10.69
CA VAL A 65 0.20 -6.03 -10.25
C VAL A 65 -1.30 -6.22 -10.19
N HIS A 66 -1.81 -7.26 -10.85
CA HIS A 66 -3.23 -7.59 -10.80
C HIS A 66 -3.39 -9.08 -10.52
N VAL A 67 -4.10 -9.42 -9.44
CA VAL A 67 -4.21 -10.79 -8.94
C VAL A 67 -5.61 -11.01 -8.37
N GLU A 68 -6.37 -11.91 -8.98
CA GLU A 68 -7.77 -12.14 -8.58
C GLU A 68 -7.95 -13.06 -7.37
N ASN A 69 -6.96 -13.91 -7.06
CA ASN A 69 -7.06 -14.96 -6.05
C ASN A 69 -5.85 -14.96 -5.10
N ALA A 70 -5.38 -13.79 -4.70
CA ALA A 70 -4.28 -13.69 -3.75
C ALA A 70 -4.74 -14.23 -2.38
N LYS A 71 -3.96 -15.17 -1.82
CA LYS A 71 -4.27 -15.75 -0.52
C LYS A 71 -3.59 -14.94 0.58
N LEU A 72 -4.38 -14.18 1.34
CA LEU A 72 -3.94 -13.46 2.54
C LEU A 72 -4.55 -14.15 3.76
N GLY A 73 -3.71 -14.85 4.54
CA GLY A 73 -4.19 -15.77 5.57
C GLY A 73 -5.05 -16.89 4.98
N ASP A 74 -6.27 -17.07 5.50
CA ASP A 74 -7.20 -18.11 5.05
C ASP A 74 -8.21 -17.62 4.00
N LYS A 75 -8.14 -16.33 3.63
CA LYS A 75 -9.08 -15.71 2.69
C LYS A 75 -8.43 -15.41 1.35
N LYS A 76 -9.26 -15.42 0.30
CA LYS A 76 -8.88 -14.98 -1.05
C LYS A 76 -9.29 -13.53 -1.23
N TYR A 77 -8.37 -12.79 -1.84
CA TYR A 77 -8.55 -11.40 -2.14
C TYR A 77 -8.19 -11.12 -3.59
N TYR A 78 -8.90 -10.15 -4.15
CA TYR A 78 -8.47 -9.45 -5.33
C TYR A 78 -7.47 -8.36 -4.91
N ILE A 79 -6.30 -8.34 -5.54
CA ILE A 79 -5.23 -7.38 -5.31
C ILE A 79 -4.93 -6.67 -6.63
N ASP A 80 -5.04 -5.35 -6.63
CA ASP A 80 -4.61 -4.49 -7.73
C ASP A 80 -3.66 -3.41 -7.24
N SER A 81 -2.43 -3.43 -7.74
CA SER A 81 -1.37 -2.47 -7.43
C SER A 81 -1.01 -1.69 -8.67
N PHE A 82 -0.92 -0.38 -8.58
CA PHE A 82 -0.51 0.45 -9.71
C PHE A 82 0.32 1.66 -9.25
N PHE A 83 1.06 2.21 -10.21
CA PHE A 83 1.97 3.32 -10.01
C PHE A 83 1.37 4.60 -10.56
N LEU A 84 1.21 5.59 -9.70
CA LEU A 84 0.83 6.94 -10.12
C LEU A 84 2.08 7.79 -10.24
N ASN A 85 2.37 8.22 -11.46
CA ASN A 85 3.43 9.19 -11.73
C ASN A 85 2.84 10.60 -11.74
N LEU A 86 2.90 11.27 -10.60
CA LEU A 86 2.33 12.61 -10.44
C LEU A 86 3.37 13.69 -10.80
N LYS A 87 3.89 13.63 -12.03
CA LYS A 87 4.84 14.61 -12.59
C LYS A 87 4.30 16.04 -12.73
N ARG A 88 2.99 16.27 -12.50
CA ARG A 88 2.30 17.55 -12.76
C ARG A 88 1.29 17.97 -11.70
N LEU A 89 1.38 17.46 -10.47
CA LEU A 89 0.62 18.08 -9.39
C LEU A 89 1.37 19.33 -8.90
N PRO A 90 0.79 20.55 -9.02
CA PRO A 90 1.47 21.80 -8.70
C PRO A 90 1.64 22.04 -7.19
N MET A 91 1.61 20.99 -6.36
CA MET A 91 1.59 21.14 -4.89
C MET A 91 2.93 20.82 -4.21
N VAL A 92 3.94 20.30 -4.91
CA VAL A 92 5.27 20.11 -4.31
C VAL A 92 6.34 20.33 -5.38
N SER A 93 7.13 21.40 -5.23
CA SER A 93 8.29 21.63 -6.08
C SER A 93 9.27 20.47 -5.93
N SER A 94 9.51 19.78 -7.04
CA SER A 94 10.72 19.00 -7.29
C SER A 94 10.90 17.73 -6.46
N GLN A 95 9.92 16.83 -6.47
CA GLN A 95 10.22 15.39 -6.47
C GLN A 95 9.01 14.63 -7.03
N CYS A 96 9.25 13.73 -7.98
CA CYS A 96 8.24 12.78 -8.40
C CYS A 96 7.79 12.00 -7.17
N ILE A 97 6.60 12.30 -6.65
CA ILE A 97 5.99 11.46 -5.62
C ILE A 97 5.48 10.23 -6.37
N TYR A 98 6.26 9.16 -6.31
CA TYR A 98 5.82 7.85 -6.77
C TYR A 98 4.88 7.29 -5.71
N LEU A 99 3.61 7.17 -6.08
CA LEU A 99 2.61 6.58 -5.22
C LEU A 99 2.26 5.19 -5.71
N VAL A 100 2.33 4.21 -4.80
CA VAL A 100 1.80 2.87 -5.05
C VAL A 100 0.42 2.81 -4.43
N SER A 101 -0.59 2.67 -5.27
CA SER A 101 -1.94 2.39 -4.79
C SER A 101 -2.11 0.89 -4.75
N LEU A 102 -2.57 0.33 -3.63
CA LEU A 102 -3.06 -1.04 -3.57
C LEU A 102 -4.54 -1.06 -3.21
N ILE A 103 -5.29 -1.82 -3.99
CA ILE A 103 -6.69 -2.10 -3.75
C ILE A 103 -6.80 -3.58 -3.40
N VAL A 104 -7.27 -3.88 -2.19
CA VAL A 104 -7.53 -5.23 -1.73
C VAL A 104 -9.03 -5.39 -1.51
N ARG A 105 -9.68 -6.28 -2.26
CA ARG A 105 -11.12 -6.57 -2.16
C ARG A 105 -11.36 -8.02 -1.78
N THR A 106 -12.37 -8.26 -0.93
CA THR A 106 -12.83 -9.61 -0.63
C THR A 106 -13.55 -10.19 -1.85
N ASN A 107 -13.28 -11.46 -2.15
CA ASN A 107 -14.09 -12.22 -3.10
C ASN A 107 -15.30 -12.76 -2.31
N ASP A 108 -16.34 -11.93 -2.17
CA ASP A 108 -17.65 -12.35 -1.63
C ASP A 108 -18.51 -12.98 -2.73
#